data_AF-A0A1G7QBF4-F1
#
_entry.id   AF-A0A1G7QBF4-F1
#
_cell.length_a   1.000
_cell.length_b   1.000
_cell.length_c   1.000
_cell.angle_alpha   90.00
_cell.angle_beta   90.00
_cell.angle_gamma   90.00
#
_symmetry.space_group_name_H-M   'P 1'
#
loop_
_entity.id
_entity.type
_entity.pdbx_description
1 polymer ?
#
loop_
_entity_poly.entity_id
_entity_poly.type
_entity_poly.pdbx_seq_one_letter_code
_entity_poly.pdbx_strand_id
1 'polypeptide(L)' 'MSHYWTTIRLTKTGERWTATQHGVDATGTGETAQQAAADYCATVEEQVNGTRQEPTDTDRVTLE' A
#
# COMPACT_ATOMS: atom_id res chain seq x y z
N MET A 1 13.51 -19.77 6.16
CA MET A 1 13.14 -18.42 5.68
C MET A 1 11.87 -18.57 4.89
N SER A 2 10.81 -17.86 5.25
CA SER A 2 9.55 -17.91 4.50
C SER A 2 9.62 -16.88 3.38
N HIS A 3 9.43 -17.31 2.14
CA HIS A 3 9.29 -16.42 0.99
C HIS A 3 7.79 -16.21 0.76
N TYR A 4 7.34 -14.98 0.98
CA TYR A 4 5.97 -14.59 0.64
C TYR A 4 6.00 -13.86 -0.70
N TRP A 5 5.11 -14.26 -1.59
CA TRP A 5 4.88 -13.57 -2.85
C TRP A 5 3.38 -13.30 -2.96
N THR A 6 3.05 -12.27 -3.73
CA THR A 6 1.67 -11.95 -4.08
C THR A 6 1.60 -11.60 -5.55
N THR A 7 0.38 -11.55 -6.10
CA THR A 7 0.12 -11.14 -7.48
C THR A 7 -0.71 -9.87 -7.49
N ILE A 8 -0.25 -8.88 -8.26
CA ILE A 8 -1.04 -7.71 -8.63
C ILE A 8 -1.61 -7.90 -10.04
N ARG A 9 -2.85 -7.45 -10.25
CA ARG A 9 -3.50 -7.42 -11.55
C ARG A 9 -3.29 -6.07 -12.20
N LEU A 10 -2.67 -6.08 -13.37
CA LEU A 10 -2.53 -4.91 -14.24
C LEU A 10 -3.61 -4.95 -15.32
N THR A 11 -4.35 -3.86 -15.44
CA THR A 11 -5.40 -3.68 -16.46
C THR A 11 -5.11 -2.43 -17.25
N LYS A 12 -5.18 -2.51 -18.59
CA LYS A 12 -5.07 -1.35 -19.48
C LYS A 12 -6.46 -0.94 -19.97
N THR A 13 -6.83 0.31 -19.76
CA THR A 13 -8.07 0.92 -20.24
C THR A 13 -7.73 2.18 -21.02
N GLY A 14 -7.93 2.15 -22.35
CA GLY A 14 -7.43 3.21 -23.22
C GLY A 14 -5.91 3.33 -23.14
N GLU A 15 -5.39 4.52 -22.84
CA GLU A 15 -3.96 4.79 -22.69
C GLU A 15 -3.45 4.65 -21.24
N ARG A 16 -4.33 4.32 -20.29
CA ARG A 16 -3.99 4.26 -18.86
C ARG A 16 -3.93 2.83 -18.35
N TRP A 17 -3.00 2.60 -17.42
CA TRP A 17 -2.85 1.37 -16.66
C TRP A 17 -3.34 1.54 -15.23
N THR A 18 -3.88 0.46 -14.70
CA THR A 18 -4.36 0.35 -13.33
C THR A 18 -3.82 -0.95 -12.71
N ALA A 19 -3.25 -0.85 -11.51
CA ALA A 19 -2.78 -1.97 -10.71
C ALA A 19 -3.69 -2.16 -9.50
N THR A 20 -4.15 -3.40 -9.26
CA THR A 20 -5.04 -3.77 -8.14
C THR A 20 -4.65 -5.13 -7.59
N GLN A 21 -5.03 -5.45 -6.35
CA GLN A 21 -4.91 -6.79 -5.78
C GLN A 21 -6.21 -7.16 -5.07
N HIS A 22 -6.66 -8.40 -5.24
CA HIS A 22 -7.87 -8.86 -4.58
C HIS A 22 -7.70 -8.85 -3.05
N GLY A 23 -8.64 -8.22 -2.34
CA GLY A 23 -8.62 -8.12 -0.89
C GLY A 23 -7.68 -7.05 -0.32
N VAL A 24 -7.07 -6.22 -1.17
CA VAL A 24 -6.30 -5.04 -0.75
C VAL A 24 -6.99 -3.81 -1.27
N ASP A 25 -7.33 -2.88 -0.38
CA ASP A 25 -7.98 -1.62 -0.73
C ASP A 25 -6.96 -0.58 -1.20
N ALA A 26 -6.14 -0.95 -2.19
CA ALA A 26 -5.14 -0.09 -2.79
C ALA A 26 -5.23 -0.18 -4.32
N THR A 27 -5.05 0.95 -4.99
CA THR A 27 -5.08 1.04 -6.45
C THR A 27 -3.96 1.95 -6.90
N GLY A 28 -3.13 1.47 -7.83
CA GLY A 28 -2.11 2.29 -8.49
C GLY A 28 -2.49 2.59 -9.93
N THR A 29 -2.08 3.74 -10.46
CA THR A 29 -2.34 4.13 -11.86
C THR A 29 -1.11 4.73 -12.56
N GLY A 30 -1.08 4.65 -13.88
CA GLY A 30 0.01 5.23 -14.67
C GLY A 30 -0.20 5.12 -16.18
N GLU A 31 0.65 5.80 -16.97
CA GLU A 31 0.67 5.67 -18.43
C GLU A 31 1.32 4.36 -18.89
N THR A 32 2.14 3.77 -18.02
CA THR A 32 2.79 2.48 -18.20
C THR A 32 2.41 1.51 -17.08
N ALA A 33 2.53 0.21 -17.36
CA ALA A 33 2.32 -0.84 -16.38
C ALA A 33 3.27 -0.70 -15.16
N GLN A 34 4.52 -0.28 -15.42
CA GLN A 34 5.55 -0.06 -14.41
C GLN A 34 5.16 1.08 -13.46
N GLN A 35 4.68 2.20 -14.00
CA GLN A 35 4.20 3.31 -13.18
C GLN A 35 3.01 2.89 -12.32
N ALA A 36 2.02 2.21 -12.90
CA ALA A 36 0.86 1.74 -12.14
C ALA A 36 1.26 0.78 -11.01
N ALA A 37 2.22 -0.11 -11.25
CA ALA A 37 2.74 -1.02 -10.21
C ALA A 37 3.50 -0.27 -9.11
N ALA A 38 4.34 0.70 -9.47
CA ALA A 38 5.08 1.51 -8.50
C ALA A 38 4.14 2.34 -7.62
N ASP A 39 3.14 2.99 -8.22
CA ASP A 39 2.10 3.78 -7.54
C ASP A 39 1.26 2.91 -6.58
N TYR A 40 0.93 1.68 -6.98
CA TYR A 40 0.26 0.71 -6.10
C TYR A 40 1.11 0.36 -4.87
N CYS A 41 2.40 0.07 -5.08
CA CYS A 41 3.31 -0.24 -3.97
C CYS A 41 3.43 0.92 -2.99
N ALA A 42 3.52 2.17 -3.49
CA ALA A 42 3.55 3.36 -2.65
C ALA A 42 2.25 3.51 -1.84
N THR A 43 1.09 3.32 -2.47
CA THR A 43 -0.22 3.38 -1.78
C THR A 43 -0.32 2.33 -0.67
N VAL A 44 0.13 1.10 -0.92
CA VAL A 44 0.15 0.04 0.11
C VAL A 44 1.10 0.40 1.25
N GLU A 45 2.28 0.92 0.96
CA GLU A 45 3.24 1.37 1.96
C GLU A 45 2.68 2.50 2.84
N GLU A 46 2.04 3.49 2.22
CA GLU A 46 1.35 4.57 2.91
C GLU A 46 0.24 4.06 3.82
N GLN A 47 -0.56 3.08 3.37
CA GLN A 47 -1.59 2.47 4.21
C GLN A 47 -0.98 1.72 5.39
N VAL A 48 0.07 0.94 5.18
CA VAL A 48 0.75 0.21 6.26
C VAL A 48 1.34 1.19 7.28
N ASN A 49 1.99 2.26 6.80
CA ASN A 49 2.63 3.25 7.66
C ASN A 49 1.61 4.17 8.34
N GLY A 50 0.51 4.53 7.67
CA GLY A 50 -0.59 5.32 8.24
C GLY A 50 -1.48 4.55 9.21
N THR A 51 -1.63 3.23 9.01
CA THR A 51 -2.36 2.35 9.94
C THR A 51 -1.49 1.97 11.15
N ARG A 52 -0.17 2.13 11.03
CA ARG A 52 0.73 2.15 12.18
C ARG A 52 0.59 3.49 12.90
N GLN A 53 -0.54 3.69 13.60
CA GLN A 53 -0.52 4.59 14.75
C GLN A 53 0.58 4.07 15.66
N GLU A 54 1.70 4.79 15.71
CA GLU A 54 2.65 4.65 16.80
C GLU A 54 1.84 4.67 18.09
N PRO A 55 2.04 3.72 19.03
CA PRO A 55 1.48 3.89 20.35
C PRO A 55 2.02 5.23 20.85
N THR A 56 1.15 6.23 20.92
CA THR A 56 1.44 7.45 21.66
C THR A 56 1.63 6.98 23.10
N ASP A 57 2.89 6.79 23.47
CA ASP A 57 3.36 6.66 24.84
C ASP A 57 3.05 8.00 25.53
N THR A 58 1.78 8.18 25.87
CA THR A 58 1.29 9.20 26.77
C THR A 58 0.49 8.49 27.84
N ASP A 59 1.14 7.51 28.48
CA ASP A 59 0.82 7.09 29.84
C ASP A 59 2.02 7.45 30.71
N ARG A 60 2.31 8.75 30.80
CA ARG A 60 3.13 9.26 31.90
C ARG A 60 2.27 9.16 33.15
N VAL A 61 2.39 8.04 33.84
CA VAL A 61 1.97 7.91 35.24
C VAL A 61 2.77 8.92 36.05
N THR A 62 2.13 10.04 36.42
CA THR A 62 2.62 10.88 37.52
C THR A 62 2.42 10.08 38.80
N LEU A 63 3.51 9.55 39.35
CA LEU A 63 3.55 9.09 40.73
C LEU A 63 3.59 10.34 41.62
N GLU A 64 2.46 10.67 42.24
CA GLU A 64 2.40 11.55 43.42
C GLU A 64 2.57 10.73 44.71
#